data_AF-A0A346D8U6-F1
#
_entry.id   AF-A0A346D8U6-F1
#
_cell.length_a   1.000
_cell.length_b   1.000
_cell.length_c   1.000
_cell.angle_alpha   90.00
_cell.angle_beta   90.00
_cell.angle_gamma   90.00
#
_symmetry.space_group_name_H-M   'P 1'
#
loop_
_entity.id
_entity.type
_entity.pdbx_description
1 polymer ?
#
loop_
_entity_poly.entity_id
_entity_poly.type
_entity_poly.pdbx_seq_one_letter_code
_entity_poly.pdbx_strand_id
1 'polypeptide(L)'
;MNEEKQPNFPDKYHLSRKESVYLLKKNIVELVYNAGKFEGLNTTLLQTEEIIKYNRANNVVVDDVLTVVNLKRGFEMLLNDVQEPLLETSKRINRIVAAEDALFPGEIRTGGVEVSTIQGRYVPPMLTEDEVNNQYGEIMNKEISDTEKALRLFLFI
;
A
#
# COMPACT_ATOMS: atom_id res chain seq x y z
N MET A 1 -23.84 27.57 10.69
CA MET A 1 -23.32 26.64 9.68
C MET A 1 -21.82 26.74 9.80
N ASN A 2 -21.21 25.88 10.62
CA ASN A 2 -19.77 25.90 10.79
C ASN A 2 -19.18 25.35 9.49
N GLU A 3 -18.53 26.22 8.71
CA GLU A 3 -17.57 25.78 7.72
C GLU A 3 -16.48 25.03 8.50
N GLU A 4 -16.59 23.70 8.57
CA GLU A 4 -15.47 22.88 9.00
C GLU A 4 -14.32 23.22 8.09
N LYS A 5 -13.33 23.95 8.62
CA LYS A 5 -12.09 24.24 7.90
C LYS A 5 -11.53 22.91 7.43
N GLN A 6 -11.56 22.68 6.11
CA GLN A 6 -10.92 21.50 5.54
C GLN A 6 -9.46 21.49 6.00
N PRO A 7 -8.98 20.40 6.61
CA PRO A 7 -7.60 20.31 7.04
C PRO A 7 -6.69 20.46 5.82
N ASN A 8 -5.75 21.42 5.89
CA ASN A 8 -4.70 21.60 4.89
C ASN A 8 -3.50 20.70 5.24
N PHE A 9 -3.05 19.88 4.30
CA PHE A 9 -1.94 18.94 4.51
C PHE A 9 -0.72 19.32 3.66
N PRO A 10 0.06 20.35 4.03
CA PRO A 10 1.21 20.78 3.22
C PRO A 10 2.32 19.73 3.20
N ASP A 11 3.16 19.77 2.17
CA ASP A 11 4.36 18.93 2.08
C ASP A 11 5.37 19.32 3.15
N LYS A 12 5.53 18.45 4.16
CA LYS A 12 6.51 18.64 5.23
C LYS A 12 7.94 18.43 4.73
N TYR A 13 8.12 17.57 3.74
CA TYR A 13 9.42 17.20 3.17
C TYR A 13 9.37 17.30 1.65
N HIS A 14 10.46 17.77 1.05
CA HIS A 14 10.61 17.93 -0.39
C HIS A 14 11.83 17.10 -0.84
N LEU A 15 11.66 15.78 -0.90
CA LEU A 15 12.74 14.85 -1.23
C LEU A 15 12.87 14.70 -2.75
N SER A 16 14.10 14.69 -3.25
CA SER A 16 14.38 14.20 -4.59
C SER A 16 14.08 12.70 -4.69
N ARG A 17 13.89 12.21 -5.93
CA ARG A 17 13.71 10.77 -6.20
C ARG A 17 14.81 9.91 -5.56
N LYS A 18 16.06 10.36 -5.64
CA LYS A 18 17.22 9.68 -5.07
C LYS A 18 17.14 9.60 -3.54
N GLU A 19 16.72 10.67 -2.88
CA GLU A 19 16.53 10.70 -1.43
C GLU A 19 15.36 9.81 -0.99
N SER A 20 14.25 9.82 -1.72
CA SER A 20 13.10 8.95 -1.45
C SER A 20 13.47 7.46 -1.58
N VAL A 21 14.22 7.08 -2.62
CA VAL A 21 14.72 5.71 -2.79
C VAL A 21 15.69 5.33 -1.67
N TYR A 22 16.58 6.24 -1.27
CA TYR A 22 17.48 5.99 -0.16
C TYR A 22 16.72 5.79 1.17
N LEU A 23 15.72 6.63 1.44
CA LEU A 23 14.88 6.52 2.62
C LEU A 23 14.10 5.20 2.64
N LEU A 24 13.53 4.79 1.50
CA LEU A 24 12.85 3.50 1.36
C LEU A 24 13.81 2.32 1.67
N LYS A 25 15.01 2.31 1.09
CA LYS A 25 16.01 1.25 1.36
C LYS A 25 16.39 1.19 2.83
N LYS A 26 16.61 2.35 3.46
CA LYS A 26 17.02 2.44 4.86
C LYS A 26 15.97 1.90 5.82
N ASN A 27 14.69 2.05 5.48
CA ASN A 27 13.56 1.72 6.37
C ASN A 27 12.77 0.49 5.93
N ILE A 28 13.27 -0.31 4.98
CA ILE A 28 12.50 -1.42 4.40
C ILE A 28 12.04 -2.44 5.46
N VAL A 29 12.86 -2.72 6.48
CA VAL A 29 12.52 -3.63 7.57
C VAL A 29 11.33 -3.11 8.37
N GLU A 30 11.35 -1.83 8.74
CA GLU A 30 10.28 -1.19 9.52
C GLU A 30 8.99 -1.05 8.69
N LEU A 31 9.11 -0.72 7.41
CA LEU A 31 7.96 -0.63 6.50
C LEU A 31 7.26 -1.98 6.31
N VAL A 32 8.03 -3.05 6.07
CA VAL A 32 7.48 -4.40 5.94
C VAL A 32 6.88 -4.87 7.26
N TYR A 33 7.54 -4.60 8.38
CA TYR A 33 7.02 -4.95 9.71
C TYR A 33 5.69 -4.26 10.00
N ASN A 34 5.59 -2.94 9.76
CA ASN A 34 4.36 -2.18 10.00
C ASN A 34 3.22 -2.62 9.08
N ALA A 35 3.51 -2.89 7.79
CA ALA A 35 2.54 -3.47 6.86
C ALA A 35 2.07 -4.85 7.34
N GLY A 36 2.99 -5.72 7.75
CA GLY A 36 2.64 -7.04 8.30
C GLY A 36 1.79 -6.94 9.56
N LYS A 37 2.05 -5.97 10.44
CA LYS A 37 1.21 -5.71 11.63
C LYS A 37 -0.19 -5.25 11.26
N PHE A 38 -0.32 -4.44 10.21
CA PHE A 38 -1.61 -4.02 9.70
C PHE A 38 -2.43 -5.21 9.17
N GLU A 39 -1.77 -6.17 8.51
CA GLU A 39 -2.35 -7.44 8.05
C GLU A 39 -2.53 -8.50 9.17
N GLY A 40 -2.20 -8.17 10.42
CA GLY A 40 -2.39 -9.07 11.57
C GLY A 40 -1.29 -10.11 11.79
N LEU A 41 -0.13 -9.99 11.13
CA LEU A 41 1.00 -10.90 11.35
C LEU A 41 1.55 -10.81 12.78
N ASN A 42 1.85 -11.97 13.36
CA ASN A 42 2.36 -12.07 14.73
C ASN A 42 3.90 -11.97 14.82
N THR A 43 4.58 -11.83 13.69
CA THR A 43 6.04 -11.69 13.64
C THR A 43 6.53 -10.51 14.50
N THR A 44 7.68 -10.68 15.14
CA THR A 44 8.42 -9.57 15.76
C THR A 44 9.22 -8.80 14.70
N LEU A 45 9.71 -7.62 15.07
CA LEU A 45 10.61 -6.85 14.20
C LEU A 45 11.87 -7.66 13.84
N LEU A 46 12.45 -8.36 14.82
CA LEU A 46 13.61 -9.23 14.62
C LEU A 46 13.30 -10.38 13.65
N GLN A 47 12.17 -11.07 13.83
CA GLN A 47 11.76 -12.13 12.90
C GLN A 47 11.51 -11.60 11.48
N THR A 48 10.93 -10.41 11.36
CA THR A 48 10.73 -9.75 10.06
C THR A 48 12.07 -9.46 9.38
N GLU A 49 13.06 -8.95 10.12
CA GLU A 49 14.42 -8.73 9.63
C GLU A 49 15.09 -10.05 9.20
N GLU A 50 14.98 -11.10 10.01
CA GLU A 50 15.49 -12.45 9.69
C GLU A 50 14.87 -12.98 8.39
N ILE A 51 13.56 -12.85 8.22
CA ILE A 51 12.87 -13.26 6.98
C ILE A 51 13.34 -12.44 5.79
N ILE A 52 13.46 -11.12 5.93
CA ILE A 52 13.94 -10.26 4.83
C ILE A 52 15.35 -10.66 4.37
N LYS A 53 16.20 -11.10 5.30
CA LYS A 53 17.60 -11.45 5.04
C LYS A 53 17.81 -12.89 4.59
N TYR A 54 17.04 -13.83 5.13
CA TYR A 54 17.28 -15.27 5.00
C TYR A 54 16.09 -16.06 4.47
N ASN A 55 14.96 -15.39 4.20
CA ASN A 55 13.67 -16.00 3.83
C ASN A 55 13.18 -17.05 4.84
N ARG A 56 13.54 -16.89 6.12
CA ARG A 56 13.11 -17.75 7.23
C ARG A 56 13.28 -17.03 8.56
N ALA A 57 12.48 -17.43 9.54
CA ALA A 57 12.68 -17.11 10.95
C ALA A 57 12.23 -18.29 11.82
N ASN A 58 12.80 -18.40 13.02
CA ASN A 58 12.41 -19.45 13.96
C ASN A 58 11.01 -19.16 14.53
N ASN A 59 10.22 -20.22 14.70
CA ASN A 59 8.86 -20.16 15.27
C ASN A 59 7.92 -19.19 14.53
N VAL A 60 8.07 -19.05 13.21
CA VAL A 60 7.12 -18.34 12.34
C VAL A 60 6.51 -19.35 11.39
N VAL A 61 5.19 -19.29 11.19
CA VAL A 61 4.50 -20.17 10.25
C VAL A 61 4.87 -19.81 8.81
N VAL A 62 4.78 -20.80 7.91
CA VAL A 62 5.23 -20.62 6.51
C VAL A 62 4.45 -19.51 5.81
N ASP A 63 3.15 -19.41 6.06
CA ASP A 63 2.30 -18.40 5.44
C ASP A 63 2.73 -16.98 5.84
N ASP A 64 2.93 -16.71 7.14
CA ASP A 64 3.46 -15.43 7.63
C ASP A 64 4.84 -15.09 7.02
N VAL A 65 5.73 -16.10 6.86
CA VAL A 65 7.03 -15.90 6.19
C VAL A 65 6.81 -15.44 4.75
N LEU A 66 5.88 -16.08 4.04
CA LEU A 66 5.58 -15.77 2.64
C LEU A 66 4.96 -14.38 2.48
N THR A 67 4.03 -13.99 3.37
CA THR A 67 3.47 -12.64 3.40
C THR A 67 4.56 -11.58 3.61
N VAL A 68 5.49 -11.79 4.56
CA VAL A 68 6.63 -10.88 4.77
C VAL A 68 7.51 -10.77 3.51
N VAL A 69 7.80 -11.90 2.86
CA VAL A 69 8.58 -11.92 1.60
C VAL A 69 7.86 -11.16 0.47
N ASN A 70 6.54 -11.32 0.35
CA ASN A 70 5.74 -10.66 -0.67
C ASN A 70 5.62 -9.15 -0.41
N LEU A 71 5.42 -8.72 0.84
CA LEU A 71 5.45 -7.32 1.24
C LEU A 71 6.81 -6.67 0.92
N LYS A 72 7.91 -7.35 1.24
CA LYS A 72 9.27 -6.90 0.88
C LYS A 72 9.39 -6.68 -0.63
N ARG A 73 8.97 -7.65 -1.45
CA ARG A 73 9.02 -7.55 -2.91
C ARG A 73 8.19 -6.38 -3.44
N GLY A 74 7.03 -6.12 -2.83
CA GLY A 74 6.19 -4.96 -3.14
C GLY A 74 6.93 -3.63 -2.92
N PHE A 75 7.62 -3.48 -1.79
CA PHE A 75 8.45 -2.30 -1.54
C PHE A 75 9.67 -2.24 -2.47
N GLU A 76 10.34 -3.36 -2.74
CA GLU A 76 11.51 -3.40 -3.64
C GLU A 76 11.16 -3.00 -5.08
N MET A 77 9.92 -3.26 -5.53
CA MET A 77 9.44 -2.79 -6.83
C MET A 77 9.57 -1.26 -6.98
N LEU A 78 9.34 -0.50 -5.91
CA LEU A 78 9.37 0.97 -5.91
C LEU A 78 10.78 1.56 -5.96
N LEU A 79 11.82 0.72 -5.81
CA LEU A 79 13.23 1.14 -5.87
C LEU A 79 13.69 1.51 -7.28
N ASN A 80 13.03 0.97 -8.29
CA ASN A 80 13.29 1.28 -9.69
C ASN A 80 12.34 2.37 -10.17
N ASP A 81 12.69 3.09 -11.23
CA ASP A 81 11.78 4.05 -11.82
C ASP A 81 10.57 3.35 -12.42
N VAL A 82 9.40 3.74 -11.92
CA VAL A 82 8.10 3.25 -12.39
C VAL A 82 7.61 4.24 -13.44
N GLN A 83 7.57 3.81 -14.70
CA GLN A 83 7.10 4.61 -15.84
C GLN A 83 5.65 4.26 -16.22
N GLU A 84 5.08 3.26 -15.56
CA GLU A 84 3.72 2.78 -15.79
C GLU A 84 2.69 3.75 -15.18
N PRO A 85 1.48 3.83 -15.74
CA PRO A 85 0.37 4.55 -15.12
C PRO A 85 0.11 4.08 -13.68
N LEU A 86 -0.48 4.95 -12.85
CA LEU A 86 -0.71 4.66 -11.43
C LEU A 86 -1.56 3.39 -11.23
N LEU A 87 -2.61 3.21 -12.03
CA LEU A 87 -3.46 2.02 -12.00
C LEU A 87 -2.68 0.74 -12.27
N GLU A 88 -1.86 0.71 -13.33
CA GLU A 88 -1.05 -0.46 -13.67
C GLU A 88 0.01 -0.74 -12.61
N THR A 89 0.60 0.32 -12.04
CA THR A 89 1.50 0.23 -10.90
C THR A 89 0.79 -0.39 -9.69
N SER A 90 -0.41 0.08 -9.33
CA SER A 90 -1.22 -0.47 -8.24
C SER A 90 -1.55 -1.94 -8.44
N LYS A 91 -2.00 -2.32 -9.66
CA LYS A 91 -2.30 -3.72 -10.01
C LYS A 91 -1.06 -4.60 -9.92
N ARG A 92 0.10 -4.10 -10.36
CA ARG A 92 1.37 -4.82 -10.26
C ARG A 92 1.83 -5.00 -8.82
N ILE A 93 1.70 -3.98 -7.97
CA ILE A 93 1.96 -4.10 -6.53
C ILE A 93 1.02 -5.14 -5.92
N ASN A 94 -0.29 -5.05 -6.19
CA ASN A 94 -1.29 -6.00 -5.69
C ASN A 94 -0.97 -7.44 -6.10
N ARG A 95 -0.59 -7.67 -7.36
CA ARG A 95 -0.17 -8.99 -7.87
C ARG A 95 0.98 -9.61 -7.07
N ILE A 96 1.91 -8.77 -6.61
CA ILE A 96 3.07 -9.22 -5.83
C ILE A 96 2.66 -9.49 -4.38
N VAL A 97 1.99 -8.54 -3.74
CA VAL A 97 1.71 -8.63 -2.29
C VAL A 97 0.63 -9.65 -1.96
N ALA A 98 -0.36 -9.81 -2.84
CA ALA A 98 -1.51 -10.69 -2.64
C ALA A 98 -1.38 -12.02 -3.41
N ALA A 99 -0.18 -12.38 -3.86
CA ALA A 99 0.05 -13.52 -4.76
C ALA A 99 -0.55 -14.84 -4.26
N GLU A 100 -0.58 -15.05 -2.95
CA GLU A 100 -1.03 -16.29 -2.30
C GLU A 100 -2.37 -16.12 -1.55
N ASP A 101 -2.80 -14.87 -1.35
CA ASP A 101 -3.98 -14.53 -0.54
C ASP A 101 -5.20 -14.20 -1.41
N ALA A 102 -4.98 -13.66 -2.62
CA ALA A 102 -6.06 -13.25 -3.52
C ALA A 102 -6.37 -14.34 -4.56
N LEU A 103 -7.67 -14.51 -4.85
CA LEU A 103 -8.13 -15.40 -5.92
C LEU A 103 -7.67 -14.94 -7.31
N PHE A 104 -7.61 -13.62 -7.53
CA PHE A 104 -7.19 -12.99 -8.79
C PHE A 104 -6.20 -11.83 -8.51
N PRO A 105 -4.92 -12.13 -8.23
CA PRO A 105 -3.94 -11.09 -7.89
C PRO A 105 -3.68 -10.10 -9.03
N GLY A 106 -3.80 -8.81 -8.73
CA GLY A 106 -3.59 -7.71 -9.68
C GLY A 106 -4.79 -7.38 -10.57
N GLU A 107 -5.98 -7.86 -10.22
CA GLU A 107 -7.24 -7.53 -10.90
C GLU A 107 -8.14 -6.66 -10.00
N ILE A 108 -8.95 -5.80 -10.62
CA ILE A 108 -10.02 -5.10 -9.92
C ILE A 108 -11.10 -6.12 -9.56
N ARG A 109 -11.57 -6.08 -8.32
CA ARG A 109 -12.55 -7.05 -7.82
C ARG A 109 -13.83 -7.05 -8.67
N THR A 110 -14.33 -8.24 -8.93
CA THR A 110 -15.61 -8.48 -9.63
C THR A 110 -16.73 -8.91 -8.67
N GLY A 111 -16.39 -9.16 -7.41
CA GLY A 111 -17.32 -9.53 -6.34
C GLY A 111 -17.46 -8.45 -5.26
N GLY A 112 -18.60 -8.50 -4.57
CA GLY A 112 -18.85 -7.67 -3.39
C GLY A 112 -17.96 -8.04 -2.21
N VAL A 113 -17.49 -7.04 -1.48
CA VAL A 113 -16.76 -7.20 -0.22
C VAL A 113 -17.40 -6.32 0.84
N GLU A 114 -17.15 -6.62 2.10
CA GLU A 114 -17.63 -5.85 3.24
C GLU A 114 -16.47 -5.62 4.21
N VAL A 115 -16.32 -4.38 4.66
CA VAL A 115 -15.26 -3.98 5.60
C VAL A 115 -15.92 -3.64 6.93
N SER A 116 -15.38 -4.20 8.01
CA SER A 116 -15.81 -3.85 9.37
C SER A 116 -15.14 -2.54 9.80
N THR A 117 -15.94 -1.55 10.19
CA THR A 117 -15.48 -0.26 10.69
C THR A 117 -16.03 -0.02 12.10
N ILE A 118 -15.50 1.00 12.79
CA ILE A 118 -16.04 1.45 14.08
C ILE A 118 -17.50 1.96 13.98
N GLN A 119 -17.97 2.32 12.79
CA GLN A 119 -19.33 2.79 12.52
C GLN A 119 -20.25 1.67 12.02
N GLY A 120 -19.78 0.42 12.02
CA GLY A 120 -20.49 -0.74 11.48
C GLY A 120 -19.89 -1.19 10.16
N ARG A 121 -20.69 -1.91 9.37
CA ARG A 121 -20.21 -2.55 8.15
C ARG A 121 -20.32 -1.59 6.97
N TYR A 122 -19.22 -1.46 6.24
CA TYR A 122 -19.12 -0.64 5.04
C TYR A 122 -18.98 -1.53 3.81
N VAL A 123 -19.79 -1.28 2.79
CA VAL A 123 -19.71 -1.97 1.51
C VAL A 123 -19.14 -0.99 0.49
N PRO A 124 -17.88 -1.14 0.06
CA PRO A 124 -17.31 -0.27 -0.95
C PRO A 124 -18.04 -0.43 -2.29
N PRO A 125 -18.18 0.64 -3.09
CA PRO A 125 -18.81 0.58 -4.40
C PRO A 125 -18.03 -0.33 -5.35
N MET A 126 -18.74 -1.11 -6.17
CA MET A 126 -18.14 -1.83 -7.30
C MET A 126 -17.73 -0.81 -8.34
N LEU A 127 -16.44 -0.73 -8.66
CA LEU A 127 -15.91 0.15 -9.68
C LEU A 127 -15.31 -0.68 -10.81
N THR A 128 -15.53 -0.22 -12.03
CA THR A 128 -14.81 -0.67 -13.22
C THR A 128 -13.38 -0.13 -13.21
N GLU A 129 -12.51 -0.74 -14.02
CA GLU A 129 -11.13 -0.27 -14.16
C GLU A 129 -11.05 1.19 -14.65
N ASP A 130 -11.93 1.58 -15.58
CA ASP A 130 -12.03 2.95 -16.09
C ASP A 130 -12.45 3.94 -15.00
N GLU A 131 -13.41 3.58 -14.15
CA GLU A 131 -13.85 4.43 -13.03
C GLU A 131 -12.73 4.64 -12.00
N VAL A 132 -11.96 3.58 -11.68
CA VAL A 132 -10.80 3.69 -10.80
C VAL A 132 -9.74 4.60 -11.41
N ASN A 133 -9.44 4.44 -12.70
CA ASN A 133 -8.45 5.27 -13.39
C ASN A 133 -8.88 6.74 -13.46
N ASN A 134 -10.18 7.00 -13.68
CA ASN A 134 -10.73 8.36 -13.67
C ASN A 134 -10.60 9.00 -12.28
N GLN A 135 -10.93 8.28 -11.21
CA GLN A 135 -10.77 8.77 -9.83
C GLN A 135 -9.31 9.05 -9.48
N TYR A 136 -8.38 8.18 -9.89
CA TYR A 136 -6.95 8.44 -9.76
C TYR A 136 -6.54 9.73 -10.48
N GLY A 137 -6.98 9.92 -11.72
CA GLY A 137 -6.75 11.14 -12.49
C GLY A 137 -7.30 12.39 -11.79
N GLU A 138 -8.53 12.34 -11.28
CA GLU A 138 -9.16 13.43 -10.53
C GLU A 138 -8.37 13.82 -9.28
N ILE A 139 -7.78 12.86 -8.56
CA ILE A 139 -6.95 13.14 -7.39
C ILE A 139 -5.60 13.72 -7.81
N MET A 140 -4.93 13.12 -8.79
CA MET A 140 -3.57 13.49 -9.19
C MET A 140 -3.51 14.86 -9.88
N ASN A 141 -4.56 15.24 -10.60
CA ASN A 141 -4.67 16.51 -11.31
C ASN A 141 -5.06 17.71 -10.42
N LYS A 142 -5.30 17.50 -9.12
CA LYS A 142 -5.59 18.60 -8.20
C LYS A 142 -4.32 19.42 -7.92
N GLU A 143 -4.50 20.73 -7.88
CA GLU A 143 -3.48 21.71 -7.45
C GLU A 143 -3.41 21.75 -5.91
N ILE A 144 -2.98 20.64 -5.32
CA ILE A 144 -2.77 20.42 -3.87
C ILE A 144 -1.40 19.74 -3.66
N SER A 145 -0.94 19.68 -2.40
CA SER A 145 0.33 19.04 -2.03
C SER A 145 0.36 17.54 -2.37
N ASP A 146 1.56 16.99 -2.55
CA ASP A 146 1.72 15.55 -2.80
C ASP A 146 1.30 14.72 -1.57
N THR A 147 1.51 15.26 -0.37
CA THR A 147 1.04 14.68 0.89
C THR A 147 -0.48 14.55 0.90
N GLU A 148 -1.21 15.58 0.46
CA GLU A 148 -2.67 15.53 0.41
C GLU A 148 -3.17 14.57 -0.68
N LYS A 149 -2.50 14.52 -1.84
CA LYS A 149 -2.80 13.53 -2.89
C LYS A 149 -2.65 12.11 -2.35
N ALA A 150 -1.55 11.82 -1.65
CA ALA A 150 -1.29 10.51 -1.07
C ALA A 150 -2.36 10.10 -0.04
N LEU A 151 -2.79 11.04 0.83
CA LEU A 151 -3.88 10.79 1.79
C LEU A 151 -5.23 10.54 1.10
N ARG A 152 -5.55 11.28 0.05
CA ARG A 152 -6.78 11.08 -0.73
C ARG A 152 -6.77 9.75 -1.48
N LEU A 153 -5.63 9.34 -2.04
CA LEU A 153 -5.46 8.02 -2.64
C LEU A 153 -5.63 6.91 -1.58
N PHE A 154 -5.00 7.04 -0.41
CA PHE A 154 -5.12 6.07 0.68
C PHE A 154 -6.56 5.89 1.19
N LEU A 155 -7.37 6.95 1.16
CA LEU A 155 -8.78 6.87 1.54
C LEU A 155 -9.66 6.24 0.44
N PHE A 156 -9.25 6.36 -0.82
CA PHE A 156 -10.02 5.88 -1.97
C PHE A 156 -9.80 4.38 -2.25
N ILE A 157 -8.56 3.92 -2.13
CA ILE A 157 -8.14 2.52 -2.34
C ILE A 157 -8.66 1.63 -1.20
#